data_AF-A0A8R7JVJ7-F1
#
_entry.id   AF-A0A8R7JVJ7-F1
#
_cell.length_a   1.000
_cell.length_b   1.000
_cell.length_c   1.000
_cell.angle_alpha   90.00
_cell.angle_beta   90.00
_cell.angle_gamma   90.00
#
_symmetry.space_group_name_H-M   'P 1'
#
loop_
_entity.id
_entity.type
_entity.pdbx_description
1 polymer ?
#
loop_
_entity_poly.entity_id
_entity_poly.type
_entity_poly.pdbx_seq_one_letter_code
_entity_poly.pdbx_strand_id
1 'polypeptide(L)'
;MKNCDVQSPRPLLIISKEHTLVEAAHFPHESGMPVTLQIPDKSEEWHPRFYMEKGERMLAGDWLGFVCDNNVQVGDMCIFVPSKGSESSMFTVHAV
;
A
#
# COMPACT_ATOMS: atom_id res chain seq x y z
N MET A 1 -4.63 10.71 -0.62
CA MET A 1 -3.49 10.74 0.31
C MET A 1 -3.59 11.90 1.27
N LYS A 2 -3.42 11.63 2.56
CA LYS A 2 -3.36 12.60 3.66
C LYS A 2 -1.91 12.80 4.08
N ASN A 3 -1.65 13.79 4.94
CA ASN A 3 -0.30 14.15 5.37
C ASN A 3 0.52 12.97 5.94
N CYS A 4 -0.09 12.15 6.80
CA CYS A 4 0.54 10.96 7.39
C CYS A 4 0.97 9.92 6.35
N ASP A 5 0.30 9.89 5.19
CA ASP A 5 0.55 8.92 4.13
C ASP A 5 1.77 9.30 3.28
N VAL A 6 2.21 10.57 3.29
CA VAL A 6 3.22 11.05 2.33
C VAL A 6 4.33 11.93 2.91
N GLN A 7 4.04 12.81 3.88
CA GLN A 7 4.95 13.88 4.29
C GLN A 7 5.64 13.65 5.64
N SER A 8 5.24 12.62 6.39
CA SER A 8 5.92 12.22 7.63
C SER A 8 7.35 11.72 7.33
N PRO A 9 8.33 11.92 8.23
CA PRO A 9 9.66 11.29 8.12
C PRO A 9 9.59 9.76 8.01
N ARG A 10 8.50 9.16 8.48
CA ARG A 10 8.14 7.76 8.31
C ARG A 10 6.67 7.72 7.91
N PRO A 11 6.35 7.87 6.61
CA PRO A 11 4.98 7.86 6.15
C PRO A 11 4.39 6.47 6.36
N LEU A 12 3.09 6.44 6.70
CA LEU A 12 2.32 5.23 6.93
C LEU A 12 1.04 5.35 6.13
N LEU A 13 0.78 4.37 5.26
CA LEU A 13 -0.52 4.29 4.61
C LEU A 13 -1.47 3.51 5.50
N ILE A 14 -2.41 4.19 6.14
CA ILE A 14 -3.48 3.55 6.91
C ILE A 14 -4.58 3.10 5.94
N ILE A 15 -4.87 1.80 5.94
CA ILE A 15 -5.91 1.20 5.10
C ILE A 15 -7.20 1.19 5.92
N SER A 16 -8.11 2.11 5.61
CA SER A 16 -9.43 2.21 6.24
C SER A 16 -10.20 0.89 6.14
N LYS A 17 -10.94 0.54 7.19
CA LYS A 17 -11.85 -0.62 7.22
C LYS A 17 -13.15 -0.44 6.44
N GLU A 18 -13.32 0.70 5.76
CA GLU A 18 -14.59 1.06 5.17
C GLU A 18 -14.78 0.33 3.83
N HIS A 19 -15.47 -0.80 3.94
CA HIS A 19 -16.11 -1.62 2.92
C HIS A 19 -15.38 -2.90 2.47
N THR A 20 -16.00 -4.02 2.88
CA THR A 20 -15.96 -5.39 2.35
C THR A 20 -14.89 -6.39 2.84
N LEU A 21 -15.38 -7.55 3.31
CA LEU A 21 -14.63 -8.76 3.67
C LEU A 21 -13.65 -9.24 2.58
N VAL A 22 -13.87 -8.81 1.34
CA VAL A 22 -13.08 -9.16 0.15
C VAL A 22 -11.69 -8.53 0.17
N GLU A 23 -11.51 -7.35 0.79
CA GLU A 23 -10.18 -6.72 0.90
C GLU A 23 -9.23 -7.50 1.82
N ALA A 24 -9.76 -8.19 2.82
CA ALA A 24 -8.96 -8.98 3.75
C ALA A 24 -8.25 -10.17 3.09
N ALA A 25 -8.76 -10.67 1.97
CA ALA A 25 -8.17 -11.82 1.27
C ALA A 25 -6.90 -11.46 0.49
N HIS A 26 -6.68 -10.17 0.19
CA HIS A 26 -5.58 -9.73 -0.66
C HIS A 26 -4.39 -9.20 0.15
N PHE A 27 -4.59 -8.86 1.42
CA PHE A 27 -3.52 -8.48 2.33
C PHE A 27 -2.99 -9.69 3.12
N PRO A 28 -1.71 -9.66 3.57
CA PRO A 28 -1.15 -10.77 4.32
C PRO A 28 -1.92 -11.04 5.62
N HIS A 29 -1.99 -12.31 6.01
CA HIS A 29 -2.55 -12.69 7.32
C HIS A 29 -1.61 -12.39 8.48
N GLU A 30 -0.29 -12.35 8.22
CA GLU A 30 0.74 -12.12 9.23
C GLU A 30 1.30 -10.70 9.14
N SER A 31 1.49 -10.08 10.30
CA SER A 31 2.10 -8.76 10.42
C SER A 31 3.61 -8.84 10.18
N GLY A 32 4.17 -7.85 9.46
CA GLY A 32 5.57 -7.77 9.05
C GLY A 32 5.86 -8.34 7.66
N MET A 33 4.87 -8.98 7.03
CA MET A 33 4.99 -9.57 5.69
C MET A 33 5.03 -8.48 4.60
N PRO A 34 5.80 -8.68 3.53
CA PRO A 34 5.87 -7.73 2.42
C PRO A 34 4.59 -7.75 1.58
N VAL A 35 4.25 -6.60 1.03
CA VAL A 35 3.23 -6.41 -0.01
C VAL A 35 3.93 -5.84 -1.23
N THR A 36 3.69 -6.41 -2.41
CA THR A 36 4.28 -5.91 -3.65
C THR A 36 3.37 -4.86 -4.26
N LEU A 37 3.93 -3.68 -4.53
CA LEU A 37 3.28 -2.59 -5.26
C LEU A 37 3.98 -2.40 -6.61
N GLN A 38 3.20 -2.29 -7.67
CA GLN A 38 3.69 -2.06 -9.04
C GLN A 38 2.87 -0.96 -9.70
N ILE A 39 3.48 -0.22 -10.62
CA ILE A 39 2.75 0.70 -11.51
C ILE A 39 2.81 0.12 -12.93
N PRO A 40 1.71 0.08 -13.70
CA PRO A 40 1.65 -0.63 -15.00
C PRO A 40 2.77 -0.29 -15.98
N ASP A 41 3.25 0.95 -15.96
CA ASP A 41 4.24 1.48 -16.91
C ASP A 41 5.65 1.60 -16.31
N LYS A 42 5.87 1.06 -15.11
CA LYS A 42 7.18 1.06 -14.43
C LYS A 42 7.67 -0.36 -14.17
N SER A 43 8.97 -0.57 -14.34
CA SER A 43 9.63 -1.84 -14.00
C SER A 43 9.92 -1.97 -12.51
N GLU A 44 9.90 -0.87 -11.78
CA GLU A 44 10.17 -0.82 -10.36
C GLU A 44 9.01 -1.42 -9.56
N GLU A 45 9.40 -2.13 -8.49
CA GLU A 45 8.48 -2.69 -7.53
C GLU A 45 8.85 -2.21 -6.14
N TRP A 46 7.85 -1.89 -5.34
CA TRP A 46 8.03 -1.50 -3.95
C TRP A 46 7.46 -2.57 -3.04
N HIS A 47 8.14 -2.81 -1.92
CA HIS A 47 7.85 -3.91 -1.00
C HIS A 47 7.58 -3.41 0.43
N PRO A 48 6.58 -2.52 0.64
CA PRO A 48 6.22 -2.11 1.98
C PRO A 48 5.84 -3.29 2.85
N ARG A 49 6.09 -3.15 4.15
CA ARG A 49 5.67 -4.14 5.14
C ARG A 49 4.26 -3.85 5.59
N PHE A 50 3.44 -4.89 5.60
CA PHE A 50 2.10 -4.86 6.15
C PHE A 50 2.12 -5.03 7.66
N TYR A 51 1.41 -4.20 8.39
CA TYR A 51 1.23 -4.32 9.83
C TYR A 51 -0.24 -4.30 10.21
N MET A 52 -0.56 -5.05 11.26
CA MET A 52 -1.86 -4.98 11.93
C MET A 52 -1.66 -4.57 13.38
N GLU A 53 -2.11 -3.37 13.74
CA GLU A 53 -2.03 -2.85 15.11
C GLU A 53 -3.40 -2.34 15.55
N LYS A 54 -3.91 -2.78 16.71
CA LYS A 54 -5.21 -2.35 17.28
C LYS A 54 -6.38 -2.48 16.29
N GLY A 55 -6.26 -3.44 15.37
CA GLY A 55 -7.21 -3.70 14.30
C GLY A 55 -7.05 -2.78 13.09
N GLU A 56 -6.20 -1.77 13.10
CA GLU A 56 -5.85 -0.99 11.91
C GLU A 56 -4.84 -1.75 11.06
N ARG A 57 -4.97 -1.60 9.74
CA ARG A 57 -4.06 -2.16 8.75
C ARG A 57 -3.22 -1.03 8.20
N MET A 58 -1.92 -1.24 8.07
CA MET A 58 -1.03 -0.21 7.55
C MET A 58 0.10 -0.78 6.71
N LEU A 59 0.57 0.02 5.75
CA LEU A 59 1.81 -0.22 5.02
C LEU A 59 2.88 0.76 5.50
N ALA A 60 4.08 0.24 5.76
CA ALA A 60 5.21 1.03 6.27
C ALA A 60 6.54 0.55 5.66
N GLY A 61 7.62 1.31 5.94
CA GLY A 61 8.95 1.00 5.44
C GLY A 61 9.10 1.49 4.01
N ASP A 62 9.17 0.57 3.05
CA ASP A 62 9.37 0.87 1.62
C ASP A 62 8.18 1.61 0.97
N TRP A 63 7.13 1.85 1.75
CA TRP A 63 6.09 2.82 1.41
C TRP A 63 6.68 4.22 1.13
N LEU A 64 7.72 4.63 1.87
CA LEU A 64 8.40 5.90 1.60
C LEU A 64 9.07 5.90 0.22
N GLY A 65 9.69 4.78 -0.18
CA GLY A 65 10.28 4.62 -1.51
C GLY A 65 9.23 4.80 -2.60
N PHE A 66 8.08 4.14 -2.45
CA PHE A 66 6.95 4.32 -3.36
C PHE A 66 6.51 5.78 -3.48
N VAL A 67 6.35 6.49 -2.36
CA VAL A 67 5.93 7.91 -2.36
C VAL A 67 6.97 8.79 -3.07
N CYS A 68 8.25 8.60 -2.76
CA CYS A 68 9.34 9.40 -3.34
C CYS A 68 9.50 9.15 -4.84
N ASP A 69 9.57 7.89 -5.27
CA ASP A 69 9.86 7.51 -6.66
C ASP A 69 8.69 7.84 -7.61
N ASN A 70 7.49 7.97 -7.06
CA ASN A 70 6.27 8.31 -7.80
C ASN A 70 5.79 9.74 -7.55
N ASN A 71 6.53 10.52 -6.77
CA ASN A 71 6.23 11.92 -6.44
C ASN A 71 4.79 12.12 -5.92
N VAL A 72 4.33 11.19 -5.07
CA VAL A 72 2.95 11.23 -4.53
C VAL A 72 2.84 12.34 -3.49
N GLN A 73 1.82 13.18 -3.63
CA GLN A 73 1.59 14.36 -2.79
C GLN A 73 0.32 14.25 -1.96
N VAL A 74 0.18 15.17 -1.01
CA VAL A 74 -1.07 15.31 -0.25
C VAL A 74 -2.15 15.78 -1.22
N GLY A 75 -3.28 15.06 -1.23
CA GLY A 75 -4.38 15.32 -2.17
C GLY A 75 -4.47 14.30 -3.30
N ASP A 76 -3.36 13.67 -3.69
CA ASP A 76 -3.34 12.67 -4.77
C ASP A 76 -4.18 11.45 -4.41
N MET A 77 -4.70 10.77 -5.44
CA MET A 77 -5.44 9.53 -5.26
C MET A 77 -4.62 8.36 -5.77
N CYS A 78 -4.34 7.38 -4.91
CA CYS A 78 -3.79 6.09 -5.34
C CYS A 78 -4.86 5.02 -5.23
N ILE A 79 -5.09 4.32 -6.32
CA ILE A 79 -6.05 3.22 -6.42
C ILE A 79 -5.26 1.92 -6.46
N PHE A 80 -5.47 1.06 -5.47
CA PHE A 80 -4.80 -0.23 -5.34
C PHE A 80 -5.69 -1.33 -5.91
N VAL A 81 -5.24 -1.99 -6.97
CA VAL A 81 -5.96 -3.06 -7.65
C VAL A 81 -5.23 -4.38 -7.39
N PRO A 82 -5.85 -5.36 -6.71
CA PRO A 82 -5.21 -6.65 -6.46
C PRO A 82 -4.99 -7.40 -7.77
N SER A 83 -3.82 -8.03 -7.89
CA SER A 83 -3.55 -8.91 -9.03
C SER A 83 -4.37 -10.19 -8.93
N LYS A 84 -4.90 -10.66 -10.06
CA LYS A 84 -5.72 -11.88 -10.09
C LYS A 84 -4.84 -13.12 -10.02
N GLY A 85 -5.12 -14.00 -9.07
CA GLY A 85 -4.59 -15.37 -9.06
C GLY A 85 -3.22 -15.56 -8.41
N SER A 86 -2.70 -14.57 -7.69
CA SER A 86 -1.50 -14.75 -6.87
C SER A 86 -1.88 -15.14 -5.43
N GLU A 87 -1.20 -16.15 -4.89
CA GLU A 87 -1.17 -16.41 -3.44
C GLU A 87 -0.43 -15.30 -2.67
N SER A 88 0.27 -14.41 -3.39
CA SER A 88 0.98 -13.26 -2.85
C SER A 88 0.13 -11.98 -2.88
N SER A 89 0.28 -11.18 -1.83
CA SER A 89 -0.30 -9.84 -1.69
C SER A 89 0.39 -8.86 -2.64
N MET A 90 -0.10 -8.81 -3.89
CA MET A 90 0.42 -7.95 -4.94
C MET A 90 -0.68 -7.03 -5.46
N PHE A 91 -0.35 -5.74 -5.60
CA PHE A 91 -1.25 -4.70 -6.06
C PHE A 91 -0.63 -3.88 -7.19
N THR A 92 -1.41 -3.69 -8.24
CA THR A 92 -1.17 -2.63 -9.22
C THR A 92 -1.72 -1.32 -8.67
N VAL A 93 -0.91 -0.28 -8.65
CA VAL A 93 -1.27 1.05 -8.15
C VAL A 93 -1.46 2.01 -9.32
N HIS A 94 -2.63 2.62 -9.40
CA HIS A 94 -2.91 3.72 -10.32
C HIS A 94 -2.94 5.02 -9.52
N ALA A 95 -1.95 5.90 -9.74
CA ALA A 95 -1.93 7.25 -9.18
C ALA A 95 -2.66 8.22 -10.12
N VAL A 96 -3.54 9.06 -9.57
CA VAL A 96 -4.40 10.03 -10.28
C VAL A 96 -4.32 11.38 -9.62
#